data_AF-A0A077NK24-F1
#
_entry.id   AF-A0A077NK24-F1
#
_cell.length_a   1.000
_cell.length_b   1.000
_cell.length_c   1.000
_cell.angle_alpha   90.00
_cell.angle_beta   90.00
_cell.angle_gamma   90.00
#
_symmetry.space_group_name_H-M   'P 1'
#
loop_
_entity.id
_entity.type
_entity.pdbx_description
1 polymer ?
#
loop_
_entity_poly.entity_id
_entity_poly.type
_entity_poly.pdbx_seq_one_letter_code
_entity_poly.pdbx_strand_id
1 'polypeptide(L)'
;MRNIAILALASMFVLRATDALAETAGTDNVTADDFSQYCMPYGNNNTVSYCLNDERNYNYSCIFAGVTLTEQQRQQIWDLVKKQRLHEKPVADIRAERRKMYSLLNSTNFDEAAVRSQLEKIAKENVDLSIEIARIRNQIYQLLTAEQKVQLQKRYEVRVDREMN
;
A
#
# COMPACT_ATOMS: atom_id res chain seq x y z
N MET A 1 35.24 57.48 18.77
CA MET A 1 34.79 56.34 19.59
C MET A 1 33.29 56.44 19.81
N ARG A 2 32.57 55.39 19.41
CA ARG A 2 31.21 54.96 19.80
C ARG A 2 30.00 55.79 19.37
N ASN A 3 29.40 55.27 18.29
CA ASN A 3 28.00 55.40 17.86
C ASN A 3 27.03 54.97 18.98
N ILE A 4 25.94 55.72 19.18
CA ILE A 4 24.69 55.18 19.74
C ILE A 4 23.51 55.93 19.11
N ALA A 5 22.89 55.36 18.09
CA ALA A 5 21.56 55.73 17.63
C ALA A 5 20.62 54.56 17.98
N ILE A 6 19.73 54.82 18.95
CA ILE A 6 18.75 53.88 19.47
C ILE A 6 17.56 53.89 18.52
N LEU A 7 17.40 52.84 17.72
CA LEU A 7 16.17 52.59 16.97
C LEU A 7 15.24 51.73 17.83
N ALA A 8 14.21 52.36 18.39
CA ALA A 8 13.11 51.69 19.07
C ALA A 8 12.20 51.03 18.03
N LEU A 9 12.22 49.69 17.96
CA LEU A 9 11.22 48.92 17.22
C LEU A 9 10.01 48.71 18.12
N ALA A 10 8.90 49.38 17.77
CA ALA A 10 7.62 49.26 18.44
C ALA A 10 7.05 47.84 18.26
N SER A 11 7.03 47.07 19.34
CA SER A 11 6.33 45.80 19.44
C SER A 11 4.85 46.08 19.70
N MET A 12 4.02 45.94 18.65
CA MET A 12 2.59 45.74 18.82
C MET A 12 2.22 44.42 18.14
N PHE A 13 1.98 43.39 18.95
CA PHE A 13 1.12 42.30 18.53
C PHE A 13 -0.04 42.22 19.51
N VAL A 14 -1.22 42.38 18.92
CA VAL A 14 -2.52 42.54 19.56
C VAL A 14 -2.97 41.20 20.17
N LEU A 15 -3.34 41.22 21.44
CA LEU A 15 -4.15 40.17 22.07
C LEU A 15 -5.57 40.20 21.49
N ARG A 16 -6.02 39.08 20.92
CA ARG A 16 -7.45 38.81 20.72
C ARG A 16 -7.77 37.40 21.18
N ALA A 17 -8.72 37.32 22.12
CA ALA A 17 -9.25 36.08 22.67
C ALA A 17 -10.36 35.49 21.78
N THR A 18 -10.39 34.16 21.80
CA THR A 18 -11.46 33.15 21.58
C THR A 18 -12.70 33.51 20.77
N ASP A 19 -13.00 32.69 19.76
CA ASP A 19 -14.19 31.82 19.75
C ASP A 19 -14.06 30.71 18.71
N ALA A 20 -14.54 29.53 19.06
CA ALA A 20 -14.59 28.35 18.22
C ALA A 20 -15.69 28.49 17.17
N LEU A 21 -15.36 28.24 15.90
CA LEU A 21 -16.31 27.80 14.88
C LEU A 21 -15.63 26.69 14.06
N ALA A 22 -16.17 25.49 14.21
CA ALA A 22 -15.94 24.38 13.30
C ALA A 22 -16.67 24.70 11.99
N GLU A 23 -15.96 24.74 10.86
CA GLU A 23 -16.60 24.65 9.56
C GLU A 23 -15.67 24.03 8.50
N THR A 24 -16.13 22.86 8.03
CA THR A 24 -16.07 22.30 6.68
C THR A 24 -14.73 22.16 5.93
N ALA A 25 -14.28 20.89 5.90
CA ALA A 25 -13.81 20.15 4.73
C ALA A 25 -13.31 20.97 3.51
N GLY A 26 -12.03 21.31 3.53
CA GLY A 26 -11.25 21.55 2.31
C GLY A 26 -10.83 20.21 1.72
N THR A 27 -11.53 19.75 0.68
CA THR A 27 -11.05 18.70 -0.20
C THR A 27 -9.91 19.26 -1.03
N ASP A 28 -8.69 19.18 -0.50
CA ASP A 28 -7.51 19.28 -1.33
C ASP A 28 -7.50 18.04 -2.23
N ASN A 29 -7.77 18.28 -3.50
CA ASN A 29 -7.74 17.31 -4.58
C ASN A 29 -6.33 16.74 -4.72
N VAL A 30 -6.00 15.77 -3.88
CA VAL A 30 -4.94 14.79 -4.18
C VAL A 30 -5.45 14.00 -5.36
N THR A 31 -4.92 14.31 -6.54
CA THR A 31 -5.08 13.52 -7.76
C THR A 31 -4.90 12.05 -7.40
N ALA A 32 -5.98 11.27 -7.55
CA ALA A 32 -6.04 9.84 -7.25
C ALA A 32 -5.12 8.97 -8.16
N ASP A 33 -4.19 9.60 -8.87
CA ASP A 33 -3.33 9.01 -9.90
C ASP A 33 -1.91 8.68 -9.38
N ASP A 34 -1.60 9.03 -8.12
CA ASP A 34 -0.30 8.72 -7.47
C ASP A 34 -0.41 7.64 -6.37
N PHE A 35 -1.58 7.02 -6.22
CA PHE A 35 -1.71 5.84 -5.39
C PHE A 35 -1.18 4.63 -6.16
N SER A 36 0.10 4.33 -5.93
CA SER A 36 0.71 3.06 -6.32
C SER A 36 -0.29 1.93 -6.08
N GLN A 37 -0.48 1.07 -7.07
CA GLN A 37 -1.37 -0.11 -7.06
C GLN A 37 -1.16 -1.03 -5.82
N TYR A 38 -0.11 -0.79 -5.04
CA TYR A 38 0.25 -1.47 -3.81
C TYR A 38 -0.22 -0.77 -2.52
N CYS A 39 -0.71 0.47 -2.58
CA CYS A 39 -1.11 1.27 -1.42
C CYS A 39 -2.48 1.91 -1.66
N MET A 40 -3.55 1.24 -1.25
CA MET A 40 -4.90 1.83 -1.24
C MET A 40 -5.30 2.30 0.17
N PRO A 41 -6.08 3.38 0.28
CA PRO A 41 -6.49 3.95 1.55
C PRO A 41 -7.52 3.04 2.23
N TYR A 42 -7.31 2.79 3.52
CA TYR A 42 -8.18 1.95 4.34
C TYR A 42 -9.54 2.62 4.53
N GLY A 43 -10.60 1.97 4.04
CA GLY A 43 -11.98 2.33 4.39
C GLY A 43 -13.00 2.15 3.28
N ASN A 44 -13.32 0.91 2.90
CA ASN A 44 -14.68 0.58 2.40
C ASN A 44 -14.91 -0.94 2.35
N ASN A 45 -16.16 -1.34 2.49
CA ASN A 45 -16.65 -2.73 2.46
C ASN A 45 -16.36 -3.47 1.13
N ASN A 46 -15.92 -2.75 0.09
CA ASN A 46 -15.48 -3.29 -1.21
C ASN A 46 -14.02 -3.78 -1.24
N THR A 47 -13.21 -3.54 -0.19
CA THR A 47 -11.79 -3.98 -0.15
C THR A 47 -11.63 -5.50 -0.20
N VAL A 48 -12.61 -6.25 0.29
CA VAL A 48 -12.60 -7.72 0.25
C VAL A 48 -12.67 -8.25 -1.19
N SER A 49 -13.41 -7.57 -2.09
CA SER A 49 -13.56 -7.98 -3.49
C SER A 49 -12.25 -7.87 -4.28
N TYR A 50 -11.45 -6.83 -4.01
CA TYR A 50 -10.12 -6.67 -4.63
C TYR A 50 -9.09 -7.67 -4.10
N CYS A 51 -9.30 -8.18 -2.88
CA CYS A 51 -8.39 -9.13 -2.25
C CYS A 51 -8.64 -10.60 -2.63
N LEU A 52 -9.81 -10.91 -3.17
CA LEU A 52 -10.18 -12.26 -3.62
C LEU A 52 -9.89 -12.48 -5.11
N ASN A 53 -9.82 -11.42 -5.92
CA ASN A 53 -9.69 -11.50 -7.38
C ASN A 53 -8.26 -11.20 -7.90
N ASP A 54 -7.29 -10.86 -7.04
CA ASP A 54 -5.90 -10.68 -7.46
C ASP A 54 -5.19 -12.03 -7.46
N GLU A 55 -5.23 -12.74 -8.59
CA GLU A 55 -4.52 -14.02 -8.83
C GLU A 55 -3.00 -13.92 -8.54
N ARG A 56 -2.45 -12.71 -8.45
CA ARG A 56 -1.04 -12.47 -8.14
C ARG A 56 -0.77 -12.06 -6.69
N ASN A 57 -1.83 -11.80 -5.92
CA ASN A 57 -1.83 -11.51 -4.49
C ASN A 57 -0.70 -10.57 -4.04
N TYR A 58 -0.51 -9.48 -4.79
CA TYR A 58 0.61 -8.56 -4.59
C TYR A 58 0.33 -7.50 -3.53
N ASN A 59 -0.92 -7.41 -3.12
CA ASN A 59 -1.34 -6.51 -2.07
C ASN A 59 -1.02 -7.10 -0.68
N TYR A 60 -0.10 -6.46 0.04
CA TYR A 60 0.31 -6.89 1.38
C TYR A 60 -0.81 -6.77 2.42
N SER A 61 -1.78 -5.87 2.20
CA SER A 61 -2.84 -5.56 3.18
C SER A 61 -4.00 -6.57 3.17
N CYS A 62 -4.14 -7.37 2.11
CA CYS A 62 -5.33 -8.19 1.88
C CYS A 62 -5.60 -9.25 2.94
N ILE A 63 -4.56 -9.83 3.54
CA ILE A 63 -4.74 -10.78 4.64
C ILE A 63 -5.38 -10.10 5.85
N PHE A 64 -5.11 -8.81 6.08
CA PHE A 64 -5.61 -8.04 7.23
C PHE A 64 -6.95 -7.34 6.97
N ALA A 65 -7.56 -7.55 5.80
CA ALA A 65 -8.84 -6.95 5.45
C ALA A 65 -9.92 -7.31 6.48
N GLY A 66 -10.61 -6.28 7.00
CA GLY A 66 -11.65 -6.43 8.01
C GLY A 66 -11.15 -6.50 9.46
N VAL A 67 -9.85 -6.37 9.71
CA VAL A 67 -9.34 -6.05 11.05
C VAL A 67 -9.26 -4.53 11.19
N THR A 68 -9.84 -3.99 12.26
CA THR A 68 -9.76 -2.55 12.55
C THR A 68 -8.39 -2.21 13.10
N LEU A 69 -7.58 -1.49 12.31
CA LEU A 69 -6.26 -1.00 12.71
C LEU A 69 -6.35 0.38 13.36
N THR A 70 -5.56 0.62 14.39
CA THR A 70 -5.39 1.95 15.00
C THR A 70 -4.59 2.86 14.06
N GLU A 71 -4.70 4.17 14.25
CA GLU A 71 -3.95 5.13 13.43
C GLU A 71 -2.43 4.95 13.58
N GLN A 72 -1.97 4.68 14.81
CA GLN A 72 -0.57 4.35 15.07
C GLN A 72 -0.11 3.10 14.28
N GLN A 73 -0.91 2.03 14.26
CA GLN A 73 -0.59 0.82 13.48
C GLN A 73 -0.53 1.13 11.99
N ARG A 74 -1.45 1.93 11.45
CA ARG A 74 -1.44 2.31 10.03
C ARG A 74 -0.17 3.07 9.66
N GLN A 75 0.24 4.02 10.50
CA GLN A 75 1.48 4.76 10.29
C GLN A 75 2.70 3.83 10.29
N GLN A 76 2.79 2.93 11.27
CA GLN A 76 3.88 1.94 11.33
C GLN A 76 3.92 1.02 10.10
N ILE A 77 2.76 0.62 9.60
CA ILE A 77 2.64 -0.19 8.38
C ILE A 77 3.10 0.61 7.16
N TRP A 78 2.71 1.88 7.04
CA TRP A 78 3.14 2.74 5.95
C TRP A 78 4.66 2.93 5.94
N ASP A 79 5.25 3.24 7.10
CA ASP A 79 6.70 3.40 7.26
C ASP A 79 7.45 2.10 6.88
N LEU A 80 6.89 0.95 7.27
CA LEU A 80 7.43 -0.37 6.95
C LEU A 80 7.47 -0.61 5.43
N VAL A 81 6.36 -0.37 4.74
CA VAL A 81 6.21 -0.58 3.29
C VAL A 81 7.10 0.38 2.51
N LYS A 82 7.20 1.63 2.97
CA LYS A 82 8.10 2.63 2.40
C LYS A 82 9.55 2.19 2.52
N LYS A 83 9.97 1.74 3.71
CA LYS A 83 11.34 1.25 3.95
C LYS A 83 11.72 0.07 3.05
N GLN A 84 10.78 -0.82 2.77
CA GLN A 84 11.02 -1.99 1.90
C GLN A 84 10.92 -1.67 0.40
N ARG A 85 10.71 -0.39 0.05
CA ARG A 85 10.63 0.09 -1.34
C ARG A 85 9.66 -0.72 -2.21
N LEU A 86 8.67 -1.35 -1.59
CA LEU A 86 7.70 -2.16 -2.33
C LEU A 86 6.87 -1.28 -3.29
N HIS A 87 6.65 -0.03 -2.90
CA HIS A 87 6.05 1.00 -3.75
C HIS A 87 6.91 1.38 -4.96
N GLU A 88 8.22 1.14 -4.92
CA GLU A 88 9.18 1.47 -6.00
C GLU A 88 9.40 0.30 -6.97
N LYS A 89 8.86 -0.90 -6.70
CA LYS A 89 9.08 -2.05 -7.60
C LYS A 89 8.60 -1.69 -9.00
N PRO A 90 9.45 -1.81 -10.04
CA PRO A 90 9.17 -1.18 -11.32
C PRO A 90 7.95 -1.81 -11.99
N VAL A 91 6.83 -1.08 -11.99
CA VAL A 91 5.66 -1.39 -12.83
C VAL A 91 6.06 -1.46 -14.32
N ALA A 92 7.20 -0.87 -14.68
CA ALA A 92 7.81 -0.96 -16.01
C ALA A 92 8.28 -2.38 -16.39
N ASP A 93 8.81 -3.18 -15.45
CA ASP A 93 9.32 -4.53 -15.72
C ASP A 93 8.15 -5.48 -16.05
N ILE A 94 7.12 -5.48 -15.19
CA ILE A 94 5.89 -6.27 -15.40
C ILE A 94 5.19 -5.92 -16.73
N ARG A 95 5.21 -4.64 -17.14
CA ARG A 95 4.64 -4.21 -18.44
C ARG A 95 5.48 -4.67 -19.63
N ALA A 96 6.81 -4.73 -19.50
CA ALA A 96 7.69 -5.26 -20.53
C ALA A 96 7.48 -6.77 -20.70
N GLU A 97 7.47 -7.51 -19.59
CA GLU A 97 7.27 -8.97 -19.61
C GLU A 97 5.89 -9.36 -20.16
N ARG A 98 4.83 -8.58 -19.86
CA ARG A 98 3.49 -8.79 -20.43
C ARG A 98 3.46 -8.57 -21.94
N ARG A 99 4.11 -7.51 -22.43
CA ARG A 99 4.20 -7.23 -23.88
C ARG A 99 4.96 -8.32 -24.61
N LYS A 100 6.06 -8.80 -24.02
CA LYS A 100 6.84 -9.89 -24.58
C LYS A 100 6.03 -11.18 -24.67
N MET A 101 5.33 -11.56 -23.60
CA MET A 101 4.42 -12.71 -23.62
C MET A 101 3.32 -12.56 -24.68
N TYR A 102 2.67 -11.40 -24.77
CA TYR A 102 1.65 -11.13 -25.79
C TYR A 102 2.19 -11.31 -27.22
N SER A 103 3.41 -10.85 -27.48
CA SER A 103 4.07 -11.04 -28.78
C SER A 103 4.35 -12.51 -29.09
N LEU A 104 4.72 -13.32 -28.10
CA LEU A 104 4.96 -14.77 -28.27
C LEU A 104 3.68 -15.55 -28.53
N LEU A 105 2.54 -15.11 -27.98
CA LEU A 105 1.25 -15.77 -28.18
C LEU A 105 0.61 -15.42 -29.53
N ASN A 106 0.94 -14.26 -30.09
CA ASN A 106 0.41 -13.79 -31.37
C ASN A 106 1.35 -14.04 -32.55
N SER A 107 2.46 -14.76 -32.36
CA SER A 107 3.33 -15.13 -33.46
C SER A 107 2.67 -16.18 -34.35
N THR A 108 2.96 -16.15 -35.65
CA THR A 108 2.38 -17.09 -36.62
C THR A 108 2.71 -18.55 -36.31
N ASN A 109 3.90 -18.80 -35.76
CA ASN A 109 4.34 -20.11 -35.29
C ASN A 109 4.52 -20.08 -33.78
N PHE A 110 4.16 -21.18 -33.10
CA PHE A 110 4.34 -21.31 -31.67
C PHE A 110 5.79 -21.68 -31.33
N ASP A 111 6.48 -20.78 -30.63
CA ASP A 111 7.83 -21.02 -30.11
C ASP A 111 7.75 -21.43 -28.64
N GLU A 112 7.64 -22.74 -28.39
CA GLU A 112 7.54 -23.31 -27.04
C GLU A 112 8.75 -22.94 -26.17
N ALA A 113 9.95 -22.89 -26.74
CA ALA A 113 11.17 -22.59 -25.99
C ALA A 113 11.18 -21.14 -25.51
N ALA A 114 10.79 -20.20 -26.38
CA ALA A 114 10.68 -18.79 -26.00
C ALA A 114 9.57 -18.55 -24.96
N VAL A 115 8.43 -19.22 -25.10
CA VAL A 115 7.33 -19.15 -24.11
C VAL A 115 7.78 -19.71 -22.76
N ARG A 116 8.42 -20.88 -22.73
CA ARG A 116 8.95 -21.49 -21.51
C ARG A 116 9.95 -20.56 -20.81
N SER A 117 10.93 -20.02 -21.54
CA SER A 117 11.91 -19.08 -20.98
C SER A 117 11.26 -17.82 -20.41
N GLN A 118 10.23 -17.30 -21.08
CA GLN A 118 9.49 -16.14 -20.61
C GLN A 118 8.70 -16.45 -19.32
N LEU A 119 8.06 -17.61 -19.23
CA LEU A 119 7.36 -18.05 -18.02
C LEU A 119 8.30 -18.27 -16.84
N GLU A 120 9.47 -18.86 -17.07
CA GLU A 120 10.49 -19.07 -16.02
C GLU A 120 10.99 -17.75 -15.44
N LYS A 121 11.22 -16.74 -16.30
CA LYS A 121 11.59 -15.39 -15.85
C LYS A 121 10.49 -14.77 -14.97
N ILE A 122 9.24 -14.79 -15.45
CA ILE A 122 8.08 -14.27 -14.70
C ILE A 122 7.93 -15.02 -13.36
N ALA A 123 8.08 -16.35 -13.37
CA ALA A 123 7.97 -17.16 -12.16
C ALA A 123 9.02 -16.76 -11.12
N LYS A 124 10.28 -16.54 -11.53
CA LYS A 124 11.34 -16.09 -10.64
C LYS A 124 11.03 -14.74 -10.01
N GLU A 125 10.64 -13.75 -10.81
CA GLU A 125 10.27 -12.42 -10.32
C GLU A 125 9.09 -12.47 -9.34
N ASN A 126 8.08 -13.30 -9.65
CA ASN A 126 6.94 -13.49 -8.78
C ASN A 126 7.36 -14.08 -7.43
N VAL A 127 8.25 -15.07 -7.40
CA VAL A 127 8.78 -15.67 -6.15
C VAL A 127 9.49 -14.60 -5.31
N ASP A 128 10.41 -13.85 -5.92
CA ASP A 128 11.15 -12.80 -5.22
C ASP A 128 10.20 -11.74 -4.64
N LEU A 129 9.16 -11.35 -5.39
CA LEU A 129 8.13 -10.44 -4.91
C LEU A 129 7.27 -11.04 -3.79
N SER A 130 6.85 -12.29 -3.92
CA SER A 130 6.06 -12.99 -2.90
C SER A 130 6.81 -13.09 -1.57
N ILE A 131 8.13 -13.29 -1.59
CA ILE A 131 8.96 -13.33 -0.37
C ILE A 131 8.96 -11.96 0.33
N GLU A 132 9.14 -10.87 -0.41
CA GLU A 132 9.09 -9.51 0.16
C GLU A 132 7.72 -9.22 0.78
N ILE A 133 6.64 -9.57 0.08
CA ILE A 133 5.28 -9.39 0.60
C ILE A 133 5.04 -10.26 1.83
N ALA A 134 5.50 -11.51 1.84
CA ALA A 134 5.37 -12.41 2.98
C ALA A 134 6.10 -11.84 4.21
N ARG A 135 7.28 -11.24 4.01
CA ARG A 135 8.03 -10.58 5.09
C ARG A 135 7.25 -9.39 5.65
N ILE A 136 6.71 -8.52 4.78
CA ILE A 136 5.86 -7.40 5.19
C ILE A 136 4.65 -7.92 5.98
N ARG A 137 3.92 -8.90 5.44
CA ARG A 137 2.76 -9.49 6.13
C ARG A 137 3.14 -10.01 7.51
N ASN A 138 4.25 -10.71 7.64
CA ASN A 138 4.71 -11.17 8.95
C ASN A 138 4.96 -10.00 9.91
N GLN A 139 5.63 -8.93 9.45
CA GLN A 139 5.91 -7.75 10.28
C GLN A 139 4.62 -7.01 10.67
N ILE A 140 3.66 -6.85 9.75
CA ILE A 140 2.34 -6.28 10.07
C ILE A 140 1.63 -7.13 11.12
N TYR A 141 1.68 -8.47 10.99
CA TYR A 141 1.08 -9.38 11.97
C TYR A 141 1.66 -9.19 13.37
N GLN A 142 2.95 -8.86 13.49
CA GLN A 142 3.56 -8.56 14.80
C GLN A 142 3.08 -7.25 15.41
N LEU A 143 2.57 -6.30 14.62
CA LEU A 143 1.99 -5.04 15.11
C LEU A 143 0.57 -5.21 15.66
N LEU A 144 -0.09 -6.34 15.38
CA LEU A 144 -1.47 -6.58 15.81
C LEU A 144 -1.56 -6.91 17.29
N THR A 145 -2.63 -6.43 17.92
CA THR A 145 -3.01 -6.81 19.28
C THR A 145 -3.48 -8.26 19.31
N ALA A 146 -3.50 -8.88 20.50
CA ALA A 146 -4.00 -10.23 20.67
C ALA A 146 -5.45 -10.38 20.19
N GLU A 147 -6.31 -9.40 20.48
CA GLU A 147 -7.70 -9.37 20.04
C GLU A 147 -7.81 -9.32 18.51
N GLN A 148 -7.03 -8.45 17.86
CA GLN A 148 -7.00 -8.35 16.40
C GLN A 148 -6.53 -9.67 15.75
N LYS A 149 -5.57 -10.37 16.35
CA LYS A 149 -5.11 -11.69 15.86
C LYS A 149 -6.22 -12.74 15.95
N VAL A 150 -7.02 -12.73 17.01
CA VAL A 150 -8.19 -13.62 17.15
C VAL A 150 -9.24 -13.31 16.07
N GLN A 151 -9.53 -12.04 15.83
CA GLN A 151 -10.46 -11.63 14.76
C GLN A 151 -9.96 -12.09 13.39
N LEU A 152 -8.65 -11.99 13.14
CA LEU A 152 -8.03 -12.43 11.90
C LEU A 152 -8.16 -13.95 11.70
N GLN A 153 -7.91 -14.74 12.76
CA GLN A 153 -8.01 -16.20 12.72
C GLN A 153 -9.45 -16.66 12.42
N LYS A 154 -10.45 -16.08 13.10
CA LYS A 154 -11.86 -16.40 12.85
C LYS A 154 -12.27 -16.13 11.40
N ARG A 155 -11.77 -15.04 10.82
CA ARG A 155 -12.02 -14.71 9.41
C ARG A 155 -11.34 -15.68 8.44
N TYR A 156 -10.17 -16.20 8.81
CA TYR A 156 -9.49 -17.22 8.03
C TYR A 156 -10.30 -18.51 8.00
N GLU A 157 -10.76 -19.00 9.16
CA GLU A 157 -11.60 -20.19 9.28
C GLU A 157 -12.87 -20.10 8.42
N VAL A 158 -13.61 -18.98 8.53
CA VAL A 158 -14.81 -18.74 7.71
C VAL A 158 -14.51 -18.76 6.20
N ARG A 159 -13.32 -18.33 5.79
CA ARG A 159 -12.93 -18.34 4.37
C ARG A 159 -12.61 -19.75 3.90
N VAL A 160 -11.83 -20.49 4.69
CA VAL A 160 -11.53 -21.90 4.42
C VAL A 160 -12.83 -22.70 4.32
N ASP A 161 -13.75 -22.53 5.26
CA ASP A 161 -15.04 -23.23 5.26
C ASP A 161 -15.91 -22.90 4.03
N ARG A 162 -15.79 -21.67 3.49
CA ARG A 162 -16.49 -21.27 2.27
C ARG A 162 -15.86 -21.85 1.01
N GLU A 163 -14.53 -21.98 0.98
CA GLU A 163 -13.81 -22.55 -0.16
C GLU A 163 -13.97 -24.07 -0.26
N MET A 164 -14.32 -24.72 0.86
CA MET A 164 -14.49 -26.17 0.96
C MET A 164 -15.93 -26.66 0.74
N ASN A 165 -16.90 -25.76 0.56
CA ASN A 165 -18.32 -26.04 0.33
C ASN A 165 -18.78 -25.54 -1.05
#